data_AF-A0A1J8PLR9-F1
#
_entry.id   AF-A0A1J8PLR9-F1
#
_cell.length_a   1.000
_cell.length_b   1.000
_cell.length_c   1.000
_cell.angle_alpha   90.00
_cell.angle_beta   90.00
_cell.angle_gamma   90.00
#
_symmetry.space_group_name_H-M   'P 1'
#
loop_
_entity.id
_entity.type
_entity.pdbx_description
1 polymer ?
#
loop_
_entity_poly.entity_id
_entity_poly.type
_entity_poly.pdbx_seq_one_letter_code
_entity_poly.pdbx_strand_id
1 'polypeptide(L)'
;MRSNDEMYNIVSGTLAALIPSGTPSNELRDHTEHLIVRLRDPYFRLMLTQLASKDWFEVIKEELLPLRERLAIAFQFLEDKALSFYLRRTTDCACTRGDIEGLIIAGLTPTGMDMLQGYVREMCRPLRSSVPMHPTQNLQMRVQSGGWRRIETGSSSSTIALHLI
;
A
#
# COMPACT_ATOMS: atom_id res chain seq x y z
N MET A 1 -15.05 22.21 13.31
CA MET A 1 -15.48 23.44 12.60
C MET A 1 -14.86 23.39 11.20
N ARG A 2 -15.65 23.20 10.14
CA ARG A 2 -15.16 23.37 8.76
C ARG A 2 -14.88 24.86 8.54
N SER A 3 -13.70 25.21 8.03
CA SER A 3 -13.33 26.62 7.83
C SER A 3 -14.19 27.24 6.72
N ASN A 4 -14.67 28.47 6.90
CA ASN A 4 -15.48 29.17 5.89
C ASN A 4 -14.73 29.27 4.53
N ASP A 5 -13.40 29.38 4.57
CA ASP A 5 -12.56 29.44 3.37
C ASP A 5 -12.62 28.15 2.54
N GLU A 6 -12.74 27.00 3.21
CA GLU A 6 -12.87 25.71 2.52
C GLU A 6 -14.18 25.66 1.73
N MET A 7 -15.26 26.18 2.31
CA MET A 7 -16.56 26.28 1.64
C MET A 7 -16.52 27.22 0.42
N TYR A 8 -15.90 28.40 0.55
CA TYR A 8 -15.78 29.33 -0.57
C TYR A 8 -14.97 28.75 -1.73
N ASN A 9 -13.89 28.03 -1.43
CA ASN A 9 -13.07 27.35 -2.43
C ASN A 9 -13.86 26.26 -3.17
N ILE A 10 -14.65 25.46 -2.45
CA ILE A 10 -15.53 24.43 -3.02
C ILE A 10 -16.52 25.05 -4.00
N VAL A 11 -17.28 26.06 -3.53
CA VAL A 11 -18.32 26.73 -4.34
C VAL A 11 -17.69 27.42 -5.54
N SER A 12 -16.55 28.08 -5.38
CA SER A 12 -15.82 28.73 -6.47
C SER A 12 -15.37 27.74 -7.54
N GLY A 13 -14.78 26.60 -7.16
CA GLY A 13 -14.38 25.55 -8.09
C GLY A 13 -15.57 24.93 -8.83
N THR A 14 -16.67 24.65 -8.13
CA THR A 14 -17.90 24.13 -8.77
C THR A 14 -18.50 25.12 -9.75
N LEU A 15 -18.56 26.41 -9.42
CA LEU A 15 -19.04 27.44 -10.33
C LEU A 15 -18.11 27.58 -11.54
N ALA A 16 -16.79 27.67 -11.34
CA ALA A 16 -15.82 27.78 -12.43
C ALA A 16 -15.95 26.64 -13.46
N ALA A 17 -16.23 25.43 -12.98
CA ALA A 17 -16.35 24.25 -13.83
C ALA A 17 -17.76 24.07 -14.45
N LEU A 18 -18.83 24.62 -13.85
CA LEU A 18 -20.20 24.60 -14.39
C LEU A 18 -20.54 25.75 -15.34
N ILE A 19 -19.82 26.87 -15.28
CA ILE A 19 -20.14 28.07 -16.07
C ILE A 19 -20.19 27.70 -17.57
N PRO A 20 -21.37 27.78 -18.23
CA PRO A 20 -21.56 27.30 -19.60
C PRO A 20 -21.14 28.33 -20.67
N SER A 21 -20.49 29.43 -20.30
CA SER A 21 -20.02 30.43 -21.25
C SER A 21 -18.72 29.96 -21.92
N GLY A 22 -18.76 29.82 -23.25
CA GLY A 22 -17.75 29.22 -24.12
C GLY A 22 -16.29 29.35 -23.68
N THR A 23 -15.58 28.21 -23.76
CA THR A 23 -14.17 28.01 -23.37
C THR A 23 -13.84 28.58 -21.98
N PRO A 24 -13.71 27.74 -20.93
CA PRO A 24 -13.21 28.25 -19.66
C PRO A 24 -11.87 28.96 -19.94
N SER A 25 -11.74 30.21 -19.52
CA SER A 25 -10.45 30.89 -19.64
C SER A 25 -9.39 29.99 -19.00
N ASN A 26 -8.21 29.90 -19.60
CA ASN A 26 -7.15 29.02 -19.08
C ASN A 26 -6.90 29.31 -17.58
N GLU A 27 -7.02 30.57 -17.17
CA GLU A 27 -6.94 31.00 -15.77
C GLU A 27 -7.97 30.34 -14.84
N LEU A 28 -9.22 30.19 -15.28
CA LEU A 28 -10.26 29.51 -14.49
C LEU A 28 -10.02 28.00 -14.41
N ARG A 29 -9.49 27.41 -15.49
CA ARG A 29 -9.13 25.99 -15.51
C ARG A 29 -7.95 25.72 -14.57
N ASP A 30 -6.90 26.52 -14.67
CA ASP A 30 -5.72 26.44 -13.80
C ASP A 30 -6.11 26.67 -12.32
N HIS A 31 -7.02 27.61 -12.06
CA HIS A 31 -7.57 27.83 -10.73
C HIS A 31 -8.31 26.59 -10.21
N THR A 32 -9.16 25.98 -11.04
CA THR A 32 -9.92 24.77 -10.68
C THR A 32 -9.00 23.58 -10.43
N GLU A 33 -7.97 23.38 -11.25
CA GLU A 33 -6.95 22.34 -11.07
C GLU A 33 -6.18 22.51 -9.75
N HIS A 34 -5.78 23.74 -9.42
CA HIS A 34 -5.16 24.04 -8.12
C HIS A 34 -6.09 23.76 -6.93
N LEU A 35 -7.40 23.97 -7.08
CA LEU A 35 -8.39 23.64 -6.05
C LEU A 35 -8.57 22.13 -5.89
N ILE A 36 -8.62 21.38 -6.99
CA ILE A 36 -8.73 19.92 -7.03
C ILE A 36 -7.61 19.27 -6.19
N VAL A 37 -6.37 19.73 -6.34
CA VAL A 37 -5.21 19.20 -5.60
C VAL A 37 -5.32 19.44 -4.09
N ARG A 38 -5.96 20.53 -3.67
CA ARG A 38 -6.09 20.91 -2.25
C ARG A 38 -7.23 20.20 -1.53
N LEU A 39 -8.11 19.51 -2.26
CA LEU A 39 -9.25 18.80 -1.70
C LEU A 39 -8.83 17.49 -1.05
N ARG A 40 -9.30 17.30 0.18
CA ARG A 40 -9.04 16.09 0.98
C ARG A 40 -10.06 14.98 0.74
N ASP A 41 -11.29 15.36 0.42
CA ASP A 41 -12.35 14.39 0.15
C ASP A 41 -12.21 13.85 -1.28
N PRO A 42 -11.93 12.55 -1.47
CA PRO A 42 -11.73 11.99 -2.80
C PRO A 42 -13.00 12.12 -3.65
N TYR A 43 -14.19 11.94 -3.06
CA TYR A 43 -15.46 12.03 -3.77
C TYR A 43 -15.69 13.39 -4.40
N PHE A 44 -15.51 14.47 -3.63
CA PHE A 44 -15.64 15.81 -4.17
C PHE A 44 -14.54 16.14 -5.18
N ARG A 45 -13.30 15.68 -4.94
CA ARG A 45 -12.20 15.81 -5.90
C ARG A 45 -12.57 15.20 -7.25
N LEU A 46 -13.15 14.00 -7.25
CA LEU A 46 -13.61 13.32 -8.46
C LEU A 46 -14.69 14.07 -9.22
N MET A 47 -15.69 14.59 -8.49
CA MET A 47 -16.76 15.36 -9.12
C MET A 47 -16.19 16.59 -9.82
N LEU A 48 -15.26 17.31 -9.19
CA LEU A 48 -14.61 18.46 -9.81
C LEU A 48 -13.66 18.07 -10.95
N THR A 49 -12.88 16.99 -10.81
CA THR A 49 -12.01 16.50 -11.88
C THR A 49 -12.81 16.10 -13.11
N GLN A 50 -13.93 15.39 -12.92
CA GLN A 50 -14.84 15.05 -14.00
C GLN A 50 -15.37 16.33 -14.66
N LEU A 51 -15.83 17.29 -13.87
CA LEU A 51 -16.47 18.50 -14.38
C LEU A 51 -15.47 19.37 -15.17
N ALA A 52 -14.23 19.47 -14.70
CA ALA A 52 -13.16 20.23 -15.32
C ALA A 52 -12.57 19.56 -16.56
N SER A 53 -12.24 18.26 -16.47
CA SER A 53 -11.51 17.53 -17.53
C SER A 53 -12.44 16.83 -18.52
N LYS A 54 -13.68 16.53 -18.12
CA LYS A 54 -14.67 15.73 -18.86
C LYS A 54 -14.17 14.34 -19.30
N ASP A 55 -13.10 13.86 -18.68
CA ASP A 55 -12.51 12.54 -18.94
C ASP A 55 -12.73 11.61 -17.75
N TRP A 56 -13.38 10.48 -17.99
CA TRP A 56 -13.66 9.45 -17.00
C TRP A 56 -12.41 8.64 -16.62
N PHE A 57 -11.36 8.63 -17.44
CA PHE A 57 -10.11 7.95 -17.09
C PHE A 57 -9.42 8.59 -15.88
N GLU A 58 -9.46 9.92 -15.77
CA GLU A 58 -8.91 10.62 -14.60
C GLU A 58 -9.71 10.31 -13.33
N VAL A 59 -11.01 10.07 -13.45
CA VAL A 59 -11.88 9.67 -12.34
C VAL A 59 -11.54 8.26 -11.85
N ILE A 60 -11.32 7.33 -12.77
CA ILE A 60 -11.09 5.91 -12.45
C ILE A 60 -9.65 5.65 -11.96
N LYS A 61 -8.70 6.56 -12.23
CA LYS A 61 -7.31 6.47 -11.72
C LYS A 61 -7.17 6.80 -10.24
N GLU A 62 -8.18 7.39 -9.61
CA GLU A 62 -8.13 7.81 -8.20
C GLU A 62 -8.03 6.61 -7.25
N GLU A 63 -6.82 6.30 -6.78
CA GLU A 63 -6.57 5.13 -5.90
C GLU A 63 -7.23 5.25 -4.52
N LEU A 64 -7.58 6.47 -4.08
CA LEU A 64 -8.30 6.66 -2.83
C LEU A 64 -9.75 6.14 -2.88
N LEU A 65 -10.29 5.89 -4.07
CA LEU A 65 -11.58 5.22 -4.20
C LEU A 65 -11.46 3.71 -4.08
N PRO A 66 -12.39 3.07 -3.36
CA PRO A 66 -12.56 1.62 -3.39
C PRO A 66 -12.63 1.10 -4.83
N LEU A 67 -11.96 -0.02 -5.10
CA LEU A 67 -11.90 -0.61 -6.44
C LEU A 67 -13.32 -0.87 -7.00
N ARG A 68 -14.24 -1.31 -6.15
CA ARG A 68 -15.64 -1.56 -6.51
C ARG A 68 -16.35 -0.34 -7.11
N GLU A 69 -16.11 0.84 -6.56
CA GLU A 69 -16.73 2.08 -7.03
C GLU A 69 -16.14 2.51 -8.38
N ARG A 70 -14.81 2.40 -8.51
CA ARG A 70 -14.11 2.63 -9.78
C ARG A 70 -14.61 1.70 -10.88
N LEU A 71 -14.86 0.43 -10.56
CA LEU A 71 -15.45 -0.52 -11.48
C LEU A 71 -16.87 -0.14 -11.89
N ALA A 72 -17.71 0.33 -10.97
CA ALA A 72 -19.05 0.78 -11.29
C ALA A 72 -19.04 1.95 -12.30
N ILE A 73 -18.17 2.94 -12.08
CA ILE A 73 -17.99 4.07 -13.01
C ILE A 73 -17.44 3.58 -14.35
N ALA A 74 -16.45 2.68 -14.33
CA ALA A 74 -15.87 2.09 -15.52
C ALA A 74 -16.93 1.40 -16.40
N PHE A 75 -17.80 0.59 -15.79
CA PHE A 75 -18.87 -0.10 -16.52
C PHE A 75 -19.94 0.85 -17.08
N GLN A 76 -20.15 2.00 -16.44
CA GLN A 76 -21.19 2.93 -16.85
C GLN A 76 -20.76 3.88 -17.96
N PHE A 77 -19.47 4.28 -17.99
CA PHE A 77 -19.03 5.39 -18.84
C PHE A 77 -17.91 5.06 -19.84
N LEU A 78 -17.23 3.92 -19.72
CA LEU A 78 -16.17 3.54 -20.68
C LEU A 78 -16.73 2.74 -21.86
N GLU A 79 -16.10 2.90 -23.02
CA GLU A 79 -16.30 2.03 -24.17
C GLU A 79 -15.70 0.63 -23.94
N ASP A 80 -16.24 -0.40 -24.59
CA ASP A 80 -15.82 -1.80 -24.40
C ASP A 80 -14.31 -2.04 -24.54
N LYS A 81 -13.66 -1.37 -25.49
CA LYS A 81 -12.20 -1.48 -25.71
C LYS A 81 -11.42 -0.89 -24.54
N ALA A 82 -11.82 0.30 -24.10
CA ALA A 82 -11.25 1.00 -22.96
C ALA A 82 -11.47 0.23 -21.66
N LEU A 83 -12.68 -0.30 -21.47
CA LEU A 83 -13.05 -1.12 -20.34
C LEU A 83 -12.23 -2.41 -20.28
N SER A 84 -12.12 -3.13 -21.40
CA SER A 84 -11.32 -4.37 -21.47
C SER A 84 -9.85 -4.10 -21.14
N PHE A 85 -9.30 -2.99 -21.62
CA PHE A 85 -7.94 -2.57 -21.29
C PHE A 85 -7.79 -2.24 -19.79
N TYR A 86 -8.74 -1.48 -19.23
CA TYR A 86 -8.75 -1.12 -17.82
C TYR A 86 -8.82 -2.35 -16.91
N LEU A 87 -9.71 -3.31 -17.19
CA LEU A 87 -9.86 -4.54 -16.40
C LEU A 87 -8.59 -5.40 -16.42
N ARG A 88 -7.97 -5.59 -17.59
CA ARG A 88 -6.71 -6.33 -17.72
C ARG A 88 -5.59 -5.67 -16.90
N ARG A 89 -5.38 -4.37 -17.10
CA ARG A 89 -4.34 -3.62 -16.38
C ARG A 89 -4.56 -3.67 -14.86
N THR A 90 -5.81 -3.53 -14.41
CA THR A 90 -6.16 -3.57 -12.98
C THR A 90 -5.88 -4.96 -12.40
N THR A 91 -6.19 -6.01 -13.15
CA THR A 91 -5.90 -7.40 -12.77
C THR A 91 -4.40 -7.64 -12.66
N ASP A 92 -3.61 -7.19 -13.65
CA ASP A 92 -2.14 -7.35 -13.65
C ASP A 92 -1.50 -6.60 -12.48
N CYS A 93 -1.95 -5.37 -12.21
CA CYS A 93 -1.49 -4.59 -11.06
C CYS A 93 -1.85 -5.26 -9.73
N ALA A 94 -3.08 -5.77 -9.59
CA ALA A 94 -3.51 -6.46 -8.37
C ALA A 94 -2.73 -7.77 -8.13
N CYS A 95 -2.44 -8.52 -9.19
CA CYS A 95 -1.62 -9.73 -9.11
C CYS A 95 -0.19 -9.41 -8.65
N THR A 96 0.41 -8.36 -9.21
CA THR A 96 1.78 -7.94 -8.86
C THR A 96 1.87 -7.45 -7.40
N ARG A 97 0.83 -6.77 -6.90
CA ARG A 97 0.80 -6.22 -5.54
C ARG A 97 0.31 -7.22 -4.49
N GLY A 98 -0.30 -8.34 -4.89
CA GLY A 98 -1.03 -9.22 -3.98
C GLY A 98 -2.29 -8.54 -3.39
N ASP A 99 -2.93 -7.66 -4.17
CA ASP A 99 -4.13 -6.94 -3.76
C ASP A 99 -5.37 -7.83 -3.93
N ILE A 100 -6.00 -8.16 -2.80
CA ILE A 100 -7.17 -9.05 -2.76
C ILE A 100 -8.40 -8.44 -3.43
N GLU A 101 -8.49 -7.12 -3.52
CA GLU A 101 -9.61 -6.44 -4.19
C GLU A 101 -9.70 -6.83 -5.67
N GLY A 102 -8.56 -7.10 -6.32
CA GLY A 102 -8.51 -7.55 -7.72
C GLY A 102 -9.20 -8.88 -7.99
N LEU A 103 -9.48 -9.67 -6.95
CA LEU A 103 -10.19 -10.94 -7.05
C LEU A 103 -11.60 -10.76 -7.62
N ILE A 104 -12.24 -9.60 -7.45
CA ILE A 104 -13.56 -9.31 -8.03
C ILE A 104 -13.54 -9.34 -9.57
N ILE A 105 -12.40 -9.04 -10.19
CA ILE A 105 -12.21 -9.02 -11.64
C ILE A 105 -11.71 -10.39 -12.11
N ALA A 106 -10.69 -10.94 -11.45
CA ALA A 106 -10.06 -12.20 -11.84
C ALA A 106 -10.95 -13.42 -11.55
N GLY A 107 -11.79 -13.35 -10.52
CA GLY A 107 -12.51 -14.50 -9.97
C GLY A 107 -11.57 -15.57 -9.39
N LEU A 108 -12.10 -16.77 -9.13
CA LEU A 108 -11.32 -17.93 -8.68
C LEU A 108 -10.58 -18.62 -9.85
N THR A 109 -9.93 -17.84 -10.70
CA THR A 109 -9.09 -18.30 -11.79
C THR A 109 -7.64 -18.50 -11.30
N PRO A 110 -6.74 -19.14 -12.07
CA PRO A 110 -5.34 -19.26 -11.69
C PRO A 110 -4.70 -17.92 -11.30
N THR A 111 -5.00 -16.84 -12.04
CA THR A 111 -4.55 -15.49 -11.71
C THR A 111 -5.11 -14.97 -10.38
N GLY A 112 -6.37 -15.29 -10.06
CA GLY A 112 -6.95 -14.97 -8.75
C GLY A 112 -6.33 -15.78 -7.60
N MET A 113 -5.91 -17.02 -7.88
CA MET A 113 -5.16 -17.82 -6.90
C MET A 113 -3.77 -17.24 -6.65
N ASP A 114 -3.10 -16.71 -7.67
CA ASP A 114 -1.82 -16.02 -7.52
C ASP A 114 -1.96 -14.76 -6.64
N MET A 115 -3.04 -13.99 -6.81
CA MET A 115 -3.37 -12.85 -5.95
C MET A 115 -3.55 -13.27 -4.48
N LEU A 116 -4.34 -14.32 -4.23
CA LEU A 116 -4.57 -14.88 -2.90
C LEU A 116 -3.26 -15.34 -2.26
N GLN A 117 -2.39 -16.01 -3.02
CA GLN A 117 -1.08 -16.44 -2.55
C GLN A 117 -0.19 -15.24 -2.19
N GLY A 118 -0.21 -14.18 -2.99
CA GLY A 118 0.50 -12.93 -2.71
C GLY A 118 0.01 -12.26 -1.42
N TYR A 119 -1.31 -12.17 -1.24
CA TYR A 119 -1.94 -11.59 -0.05
C TYR A 119 -1.53 -12.34 1.23
N VAL A 120 -1.62 -13.68 1.22
CA VAL A 120 -1.21 -14.51 2.37
C VAL A 120 0.28 -14.39 2.65
N ARG A 121 1.12 -14.30 1.61
CA ARG A 121 2.57 -14.14 1.77
C ARG A 121 2.93 -12.83 2.46
N GLU A 122 2.29 -11.73 2.10
CA GLU A 122 2.54 -10.43 2.75
C GLU A 122 2.05 -10.46 4.20
N MET A 123 0.89 -11.06 4.47
CA MET A 123 0.38 -11.23 5.83
C MET A 123 1.32 -12.09 6.70
N CYS A 124 1.84 -13.18 6.14
CA CYS A 124 2.77 -14.07 6.83
C CYS A 124 4.24 -13.62 6.76
N ARG A 125 4.52 -12.42 6.25
CA ARG A 125 5.88 -11.87 6.22
C ARG A 125 6.39 -11.80 7.67
N PRO A 126 7.36 -12.64 8.07
CA PRO A 126 7.86 -12.58 9.43
C PRO A 126 8.51 -11.21 9.62
N LEU A 127 8.31 -10.60 10.78
CA LEU A 127 9.08 -9.44 11.28
C LEU A 127 10.57 -9.83 11.53
N ARG A 128 11.21 -10.46 10.54
CA ARG A 128 12.53 -11.09 10.59
C ARG A 128 13.68 -10.09 10.48
N SER A 129 13.44 -8.81 10.75
CA SER A 129 14.48 -7.77 10.71
C SER A 129 14.93 -7.28 12.09
N SER A 130 14.42 -7.86 13.19
CA SER A 130 14.71 -7.34 14.55
C SER A 130 15.23 -8.37 15.55
N VAL A 131 15.67 -9.55 15.11
CA VAL A 131 16.34 -10.49 16.02
C VAL A 131 17.82 -10.58 15.62
N PRO A 132 18.74 -9.93 16.35
CA PRO A 132 20.16 -10.17 16.15
C PRO A 132 20.45 -11.65 16.42
N MET A 133 20.84 -12.37 15.36
CA MET A 133 21.49 -13.66 15.46
C MET A 133 22.75 -13.48 16.30
N HIS A 134 22.69 -13.84 17.59
CA HIS A 134 23.89 -14.09 18.35
C HIS A 134 24.58 -15.29 17.69
N PRO A 135 25.88 -15.21 17.35
CA PRO A 135 26.59 -16.35 16.80
C PRO A 135 26.51 -17.49 17.80
N THR A 136 25.89 -18.59 17.37
CA THR A 136 25.78 -19.85 18.07
C THR A 136 27.17 -20.25 18.53
N GLN A 137 27.45 -20.12 19.83
CA GLN A 137 28.63 -20.74 20.40
C GLN A 137 28.42 -22.25 20.23
N ASN A 138 29.25 -22.84 19.36
CA ASN A 138 29.37 -24.28 19.20
C ASN A 138 29.72 -24.89 20.56
N LEU A 139 28.71 -25.31 21.31
CA LEU A 139 28.86 -26.20 22.45
C LEU A 139 29.16 -27.58 21.89
N GLN A 140 30.44 -27.80 21.64
CA GLN A 140 31.02 -29.08 21.30
C GLN A 140 30.79 -30.01 22.50
N MET A 141 29.74 -30.81 22.45
CA MET A 141 29.44 -31.82 23.46
C MET A 141 30.50 -32.92 23.39
N ARG A 142 31.54 -32.79 24.22
CA ARG A 142 32.50 -33.85 24.47
C ARG A 142 31.89 -34.80 25.51
N VAL A 143 31.44 -35.96 25.06
CA VAL A 143 31.11 -37.08 25.94
C VAL A 143 32.39 -37.49 26.67
N GLN A 144 32.46 -37.18 27.97
CA GLN A 144 33.42 -37.81 28.87
C GLN A 144 32.68 -38.84 29.72
N SER A 145 33.12 -40.08 29.59
CA SER A 145 32.68 -41.21 30.39
C SER A 145 33.11 -41.02 31.85
N GLY A 146 32.14 -40.81 32.74
CA GLY A 146 32.32 -41.01 34.18
C GLY A 146 32.04 -39.78 35.04
N GLY A 147 30.89 -39.79 35.71
CA GLY A 147 30.67 -39.08 36.98
C GLY A 147 30.29 -37.59 36.88
N TRP A 148 29.08 -37.26 37.32
CA TRP A 148 28.64 -35.88 37.50
C TRP A 148 29.41 -35.21 38.65
N ARG A 149 30.34 -34.30 38.32
CA ARG A 149 30.80 -33.28 39.28
C ARG A 149 30.61 -31.90 38.69
N ARG A 150 29.87 -31.06 39.43
CA ARG A 150 29.69 -29.64 39.19
C ARG A 150 31.02 -28.95 39.50
N ILE A 151 31.71 -28.44 38.49
CA ILE A 151 32.88 -27.58 38.66
C ILE A 151 32.40 -26.15 38.48
N GLU A 152 32.25 -25.45 39.60
CA GLU A 152 32.09 -24.00 39.63
C GLU A 152 33.46 -23.38 39.35
N THR A 153 33.59 -22.59 38.29
CA THR A 153 34.78 -21.74 38.09
C THR A 153 34.44 -20.33 38.52
N GLY A 154 34.60 -20.10 39.82
CA GLY A 154 34.68 -18.76 40.40
C GLY A 154 35.99 -18.11 39.96
N SER A 155 35.86 -16.95 39.33
CA SER A 155 36.93 -16.00 39.10
C SER A 155 37.39 -15.38 40.43
N SER A 156 38.62 -15.67 40.86
CA SER A 156 39.50 -14.67 41.50
C SER A 156 40.86 -15.26 41.89
N SER A 157 41.90 -14.53 41.46
CA SER A 157 43.22 -14.37 42.06
C SER A 157 43.62 -15.28 43.23
N SER A 158 44.73 -16.01 43.04
CA SER A 158 45.98 -15.94 43.83
C SER A 158 46.78 -17.24 43.64
N THR A 159 47.90 -17.18 42.92
CA THR A 159 49.27 -17.38 43.42
C THR A 159 49.44 -18.57 44.39
N ILE A 160 50.26 -19.55 43.99
CA ILE A 160 51.51 -20.02 44.67
C ILE A 160 51.81 -21.52 44.34
N ALA A 161 53.07 -21.73 43.96
CA ALA A 161 53.97 -22.90 44.11
C ALA A 161 53.81 -24.21 43.30
N LEU A 162 54.77 -24.36 42.37
CA LEU A 162 55.68 -25.51 42.15
C LEU A 162 55.57 -26.70 43.12
N HIS A 163 55.51 -27.94 42.61
CA HIS A 163 56.66 -28.85 42.42
C HIS A 163 56.21 -30.22 41.84
N LEU A 164 57.06 -30.83 40.98
CA LEU A 164 57.04 -32.23 40.52
C LEU A 164 56.71 -33.25 41.64
N ILE A 165 55.93 -34.28 41.32
CA ILE A 165 56.37 -35.65 40.93
C ILE A 165 55.33 -36.21 39.95
#